data_AF-A0A3M1AXP5-F1
#
_entry.id   AF-A0A3M1AXP5-F1
#
_cell.length_a   1.000
_cell.length_b   1.000
_cell.length_c   1.000
_cell.angle_alpha   90.00
_cell.angle_beta   90.00
_cell.angle_gamma   90.00
#
_symmetry.space_group_name_H-M   'P 1'
#
loop_
_entity.id
_entity.type
_entity.pdbx_description
1 polymer ?
#
loop_
_entity_poly.entity_id
_entity_poly.type
_entity_poly.pdbx_seq_one_letter_code
_entity_poly.pdbx_strand_id
1 'polypeptide(L)'
;MPFMKKLIVFLPLILILITGCSKEELPAPEAIHIKFVNQTGHDLSELYVNNLSIGEIRNGSSTSSYFTYPELGEQFGYALVEAVGTIQGEKHYASQACQGVCGTASAPFGKWLDIGYYKIAIRLAPPGKYIEFVML
;
A
#
# COMPACT_ATOMS: atom_id res chain seq x y z
N MET A 1 29.93 -17.30 53.18
CA MET A 1 30.40 -16.91 51.83
C MET A 1 30.68 -18.20 51.06
N PRO A 2 30.29 -18.39 49.79
CA PRO A 2 30.15 -17.35 48.75
C PRO A 2 28.78 -17.33 48.01
N PHE A 3 28.39 -16.17 47.50
CA PHE A 3 27.36 -16.02 46.45
C PHE A 3 27.66 -14.79 45.59
N MET A 4 28.42 -14.95 44.50
CA MET A 4 28.72 -13.85 43.58
C MET A 4 28.33 -14.17 42.14
N LYS A 5 27.21 -13.55 41.73
CA LYS A 5 27.06 -12.84 40.45
C LYS A 5 27.34 -13.63 39.15
N LYS A 6 26.65 -14.77 38.95
CA LYS A 6 26.32 -15.26 37.59
C LYS A 6 25.26 -14.35 36.94
N LEU A 7 25.59 -13.08 36.64
CA LEU A 7 24.61 -12.07 36.24
C LEU A 7 25.10 -11.10 35.13
N ILE A 8 25.93 -11.56 34.21
CA ILE A 8 26.45 -10.75 33.09
C ILE A 8 26.40 -11.54 31.76
N VAL A 9 25.20 -12.01 31.37
CA VAL A 9 24.95 -12.65 30.05
C VAL A 9 23.61 -12.23 29.42
N PHE A 10 22.62 -11.81 30.20
CA PHE A 10 21.26 -11.52 29.69
C PHE A 10 21.03 -10.11 29.12
N LEU A 11 21.96 -9.18 29.28
CA LEU A 11 21.78 -7.78 28.86
C LEU A 11 21.70 -7.55 27.34
N PRO A 12 22.49 -8.20 26.45
CA PRO A 12 22.42 -7.93 25.01
C PRO A 12 21.12 -8.43 24.35
N LEU A 13 20.43 -9.40 24.96
CA LEU A 13 19.20 -9.97 24.41
C LEU A 13 18.01 -8.99 24.48
N ILE A 14 18.02 -8.09 25.46
CA ILE A 14 16.96 -7.09 25.66
C ILE A 14 17.03 -5.98 24.59
N LEU A 15 18.24 -5.62 24.13
CA LEU A 15 18.45 -4.59 23.11
C LEU A 15 17.91 -4.98 21.72
N ILE A 16 17.84 -6.27 21.40
CA ILE A 16 17.33 -6.77 20.11
C ILE A 16 15.79 -6.64 20.02
N LEU A 17 15.09 -6.55 21.15
CA LEU A 17 13.63 -6.36 21.20
C LEU A 17 13.20 -4.89 21.06
N ILE A 18 14.14 -3.94 20.98
CA ILE A 18 13.86 -2.49 20.94
C ILE A 18 13.99 -1.88 19.53
N THR A 19 14.30 -2.68 18.50
CA THR A 19 13.97 -2.33 17.10
C THR A 19 12.47 -2.55 16.84
N GLY A 20 11.64 -1.97 17.72
CA GLY A 20 10.19 -2.00 17.61
C GLY A 20 9.70 -1.18 16.41
N CYS A 21 8.40 -1.26 16.12
CA CYS A 21 7.77 -0.58 15.00
C CYS A 21 8.24 0.87 14.89
N SER A 22 9.06 1.17 13.87
CA SER A 22 9.34 2.55 13.47
C SER A 22 8.00 3.13 13.02
N LYS A 23 7.39 3.94 13.89
CA LYS A 23 6.08 4.52 13.63
C LYS A 23 6.25 5.51 12.49
N GLU A 24 5.74 5.13 11.32
CA GLU A 24 5.84 5.92 10.10
C GLU A 24 5.40 7.37 10.39
N GLU A 25 6.33 8.31 10.21
CA GLU A 25 6.10 9.71 10.51
C GLU A 25 5.36 10.35 9.33
N LEU A 26 4.07 10.56 9.53
CA LEU A 26 3.15 11.09 8.53
C LEU A 26 3.07 12.62 8.66
N PRO A 27 2.93 13.36 7.54
CA PRO A 27 2.59 14.78 7.59
C PRO A 27 1.18 15.00 8.18
N ALA A 28 0.72 16.25 8.19
CA ALA A 28 -0.68 16.51 8.47
C ALA A 28 -1.54 15.89 7.35
N PRO A 29 -2.69 15.27 7.66
CA PRO A 29 -3.63 14.88 6.63
C PRO A 29 -4.33 16.15 6.13
N GLU A 30 -3.81 16.75 5.06
CA GLU A 30 -4.49 17.82 4.31
C GLU A 30 -5.31 17.26 3.12
N ALA A 31 -5.07 16.01 2.72
CA ALA A 31 -5.73 15.34 1.61
C ALA A 31 -6.03 13.85 1.91
N ILE A 32 -6.54 13.13 0.92
CA ILE A 32 -6.56 11.66 0.92
C ILE A 32 -5.19 11.19 0.40
N HIS A 33 -4.48 10.41 1.22
CA HIS A 33 -3.16 9.87 0.92
C HIS A 33 -3.22 8.34 0.82
N ILE A 34 -2.73 7.78 -0.29
CA ILE A 34 -2.78 6.35 -0.62
C ILE A 34 -1.37 5.75 -0.60
N LYS A 35 -1.22 4.57 0.01
CA LYS A 35 0.01 3.77 -0.02
C LYS A 35 -0.27 2.35 -0.50
N PHE A 36 0.40 1.93 -1.56
CA PHE A 36 0.18 0.62 -2.16
C PHE A 36 0.97 -0.47 -1.41
N VAL A 37 0.35 -1.64 -1.23
CA VAL A 37 0.92 -2.81 -0.56
C VAL A 37 0.82 -4.01 -1.49
N ASN A 38 1.95 -4.61 -1.88
CA ASN A 38 1.91 -5.77 -2.77
C ASN A 38 1.53 -7.04 -1.98
N GLN A 39 0.36 -7.60 -2.29
CA GLN A 39 -0.17 -8.87 -1.80
C GLN A 39 -0.46 -9.85 -2.97
N THR A 40 0.20 -9.67 -4.11
CA THR A 40 0.00 -10.52 -5.31
C THR A 40 0.61 -11.91 -5.18
N GLY A 41 1.56 -12.11 -4.25
CA GLY A 41 2.37 -13.33 -4.14
C GLY A 41 3.70 -13.25 -4.91
N HIS A 42 3.91 -12.20 -5.70
CA HIS A 42 5.05 -12.02 -6.59
C HIS A 42 5.62 -10.60 -6.48
N ASP A 43 6.86 -10.38 -6.92
CA ASP A 43 7.38 -9.02 -7.09
C ASP A 43 6.72 -8.36 -8.32
N LEU A 44 6.41 -7.06 -8.20
CA LEU A 44 5.74 -6.27 -9.23
C LEU A 44 6.72 -5.16 -9.65
N SER A 45 7.22 -5.19 -10.88
CA SER A 45 8.37 -4.37 -11.31
C SER A 45 8.01 -3.06 -12.01
N GLU A 46 6.80 -2.95 -12.56
CA GLU A 46 6.38 -1.80 -13.36
C GLU A 46 4.93 -1.42 -13.02
N LEU A 47 4.66 -0.98 -11.78
CA LEU A 47 3.32 -0.48 -11.45
C LEU A 47 3.15 0.94 -12.01
N TYR A 48 2.18 1.09 -12.91
CA TYR A 48 1.62 2.37 -13.30
C TYR A 48 0.19 2.48 -12.77
N VAL A 49 -0.18 3.65 -12.27
CA VAL A 49 -1.55 4.05 -11.91
C VAL A 49 -1.87 5.31 -12.71
N ASN A 50 -2.82 5.20 -13.64
CA ASN A 50 -3.00 6.12 -14.75
C ASN A 50 -1.64 6.45 -15.41
N ASN A 51 -1.27 7.74 -15.43
CA ASN A 51 0.00 8.20 -15.99
C ASN A 51 1.15 8.24 -14.96
N LEU A 52 0.89 7.94 -13.69
CA LEU A 52 1.91 7.97 -12.64
C LEU A 52 2.64 6.63 -12.54
N SER A 53 3.97 6.68 -12.65
CA SER A 53 4.82 5.53 -12.33
C SER A 53 4.96 5.40 -10.82
N ILE A 54 4.42 4.34 -10.24
CA ILE A 54 4.58 3.96 -8.83
C ILE A 54 5.87 3.18 -8.62
N GLY A 55 6.35 2.49 -9.68
CA GLY A 55 7.63 1.78 -9.71
C GLY A 55 7.56 0.34 -9.21
N GLU A 56 8.69 -0.15 -8.66
CA GLU A 56 8.82 -1.51 -8.13
C GLU A 56 8.21 -1.64 -6.73
N ILE A 57 7.43 -2.70 -6.49
CA ILE A 57 6.97 -3.10 -5.15
C ILE A 57 7.23 -4.59 -4.97
N ARG A 58 8.12 -4.93 -4.03
CA ARG A 58 8.39 -6.33 -3.65
C ARG A 58 7.19 -6.97 -2.96
N ASN A 59 7.02 -8.29 -3.11
CA ASN A 59 5.95 -9.04 -2.45
C ASN A 59 5.95 -8.81 -0.92
N GLY A 60 4.77 -8.63 -0.34
CA GLY A 60 4.58 -8.31 1.08
C GLY A 60 5.05 -6.92 1.51
N SER A 61 5.67 -6.14 0.61
CA SER A 61 6.18 -4.79 0.89
C SER A 61 5.16 -3.71 0.52
N SER A 62 5.37 -2.50 1.02
CA SER A 62 4.65 -1.29 0.58
C SER A 62 5.54 -0.45 -0.34
N THR A 63 4.94 0.50 -1.06
CA THR A 63 5.68 1.64 -1.64
C THR A 63 6.47 2.38 -0.56
N SER A 64 7.51 3.12 -0.92
CA SER A 64 8.25 3.97 0.04
C SER A 64 7.36 5.08 0.59
N SER A 65 6.74 5.84 -0.33
CA SER A 65 5.90 7.01 -0.05
C SER A 65 4.41 6.70 -0.06
N TYR A 66 3.62 7.67 0.45
CA TYR A 66 2.22 7.87 0.07
C TYR A 66 2.15 8.75 -1.18
N PHE A 67 1.08 8.58 -1.95
CA PHE A 67 0.67 9.42 -3.07
C PHE A 67 -0.62 10.13 -2.71
N THR A 68 -0.79 11.39 -3.08
CA THR A 68 -2.09 12.07 -2.92
C THR A 68 -3.08 11.56 -3.96
N TYR A 69 -4.37 11.55 -3.60
CA TYR A 69 -5.44 11.09 -4.48
C TYR A 69 -5.46 11.78 -5.86
N PRO A 70 -5.20 13.10 -6.00
CA PRO A 70 -5.12 13.75 -7.32
C PRO A 70 -3.92 13.32 -8.18
N GLU A 71 -2.77 12.96 -7.58
CA GLU A 71 -1.60 12.46 -8.31
C GLU A 71 -1.86 11.12 -8.98
N LEU A 72 -2.74 10.30 -8.39
CA LEU A 72 -3.18 9.03 -8.97
C LEU A 72 -4.13 9.21 -10.17
N GLY A 73 -4.56 10.44 -10.46
CA GLY A 73 -5.39 10.80 -11.62
C GLY A 73 -6.88 10.67 -11.35
N GLU A 74 -7.61 11.78 -11.57
CA GLU A 74 -9.05 11.84 -11.37
C GLU A 74 -9.84 11.84 -12.69
N GLN A 75 -10.93 11.07 -12.73
CA GLN A 75 -11.97 11.18 -13.75
C GLN A 75 -13.32 11.42 -13.06
N PHE A 76 -14.04 12.48 -13.46
CA PHE A 76 -15.33 12.89 -12.88
C PHE A 76 -15.35 13.09 -11.34
N GLY A 77 -14.19 13.32 -10.72
CA GLY A 77 -14.05 13.42 -9.25
C GLY A 77 -13.84 12.08 -8.53
N TYR A 78 -13.51 11.01 -9.26
CA TYR A 78 -13.08 9.71 -8.74
C TYR A 78 -11.62 9.47 -9.11
N ALA A 79 -10.83 8.80 -8.26
CA ALA A 79 -9.65 8.10 -8.75
C ALA A 79 -10.14 6.91 -9.59
N LEU A 80 -10.18 7.12 -10.90
CA LEU A 80 -10.32 6.05 -11.89
C LEU A 80 -8.96 5.36 -11.95
N VAL A 81 -8.76 4.34 -11.11
CA VAL A 81 -7.47 3.63 -11.04
C VAL A 81 -7.36 2.65 -12.22
N GLU A 82 -7.17 3.17 -13.44
CA GLU A 82 -6.55 2.33 -14.47
C GLU A 82 -5.14 1.99 -13.99
N ALA A 83 -4.79 0.72 -13.99
CA ALA A 83 -3.47 0.29 -13.59
C ALA A 83 -2.98 -0.86 -14.46
N VAL A 84 -1.67 -0.89 -14.65
CA VAL A 84 -0.96 -2.01 -15.22
C VAL A 84 0.26 -2.29 -14.35
N GLY A 85 0.47 -3.56 -14.03
CA GLY A 85 1.63 -4.03 -13.28
C GLY A 85 2.29 -5.19 -14.01
N THR A 86 3.60 -5.12 -14.21
CA THR A 86 4.38 -6.26 -14.73
C THR A 86 4.73 -7.22 -13.59
N ILE A 87 4.32 -8.48 -13.73
CA ILE A 87 4.56 -9.58 -12.78
C ILE A 87 5.14 -10.75 -13.58
N GLN A 88 6.30 -11.27 -13.16
CA GLN A 88 7.02 -12.36 -13.85
C GLN A 88 7.29 -12.14 -15.36
N GLY A 89 7.17 -10.90 -15.85
CA GLY A 89 7.30 -10.53 -17.27
C GLY A 89 5.98 -10.45 -18.05
N GLU A 90 4.85 -10.87 -17.47
CA GLU A 90 3.52 -10.62 -18.04
C GLU A 90 2.91 -9.32 -17.50
N LYS A 91 2.04 -8.67 -18.29
CA LYS A 91 1.31 -7.46 -17.88
C LYS A 91 -0.06 -7.82 -17.33
N HIS A 92 -0.29 -7.48 -16.06
CA HIS A 92 -1.57 -7.63 -15.38
C HIS A 92 -2.26 -6.27 -15.30
N TYR A 93 -3.51 -6.21 -15.76
CA TYR A 93 -4.30 -4.98 -15.80
C TYR A 93 -5.27 -4.91 -14.62
N ALA A 94 -5.72 -3.72 -14.24
CA ALA A 94 -6.79 -3.54 -13.26
C ALA A 94 -8.06 -4.30 -13.70
N SER A 95 -8.53 -5.22 -12.84
CA SER A 95 -9.78 -5.97 -12.99
C SER A 95 -11.04 -5.09 -12.87
N GLN A 96 -10.89 -3.87 -12.36
CA GLN A 96 -11.98 -3.00 -11.91
C GLN A 96 -11.63 -1.54 -12.24
N ALA A 97 -12.48 -0.88 -13.04
CA ALA A 97 -12.27 0.53 -13.40
C ALA A 97 -12.51 1.51 -12.23
N CYS A 98 -13.27 1.10 -11.22
CA CYS A 98 -13.69 1.94 -10.10
C CYS A 98 -13.19 1.35 -8.76
N GLN A 99 -11.93 1.65 -8.41
CA GLN A 99 -11.33 1.40 -7.10
C GLN A 99 -11.00 2.73 -6.39
N GLY A 100 -11.85 3.73 -6.65
CA GLY A 100 -11.80 5.05 -6.05
C GLY A 100 -12.81 5.20 -4.91
N VAL A 101 -12.51 6.14 -4.03
CA VAL A 101 -13.41 6.70 -3.02
C VAL A 101 -14.64 7.26 -3.71
N CYS A 102 -15.80 6.69 -3.43
CA CYS A 102 -17.07 7.18 -3.93
C CYS A 102 -17.85 7.83 -2.80
N GLY A 103 -17.66 9.17 -2.75
CA GLY A 103 -19.00 11.65 -2.38
C GLY A 103 -19.92 12.58 -3.31
N THR A 104 -20.47 12.20 -4.48
CA THR A 104 -20.98 13.02 -5.59
C THR A 104 -22.02 12.24 -6.39
N ALA A 105 -22.84 12.94 -7.20
CA ALA A 105 -24.04 12.38 -7.82
C ALA A 105 -23.82 11.21 -8.81
N SER A 106 -22.64 11.08 -9.42
CA SER A 106 -22.33 10.04 -10.42
C SER A 106 -21.90 8.68 -9.84
N ALA A 107 -21.76 8.55 -8.51
CA ALA A 107 -21.47 7.27 -7.84
C ALA A 107 -22.19 7.14 -6.48
N PRO A 108 -23.55 7.16 -6.46
CA PRO A 108 -24.35 7.36 -5.24
C PRO A 108 -24.35 6.22 -4.21
N PHE A 109 -23.64 5.12 -4.46
CA PHE A 109 -23.69 3.89 -3.64
C PHE A 109 -22.32 3.35 -3.18
N GLY A 110 -21.22 4.02 -3.49
CA GLY A 110 -19.91 3.58 -3.01
C GLY A 110 -19.54 4.13 -1.63
N LYS A 111 -18.28 3.96 -1.23
CA LYS A 111 -17.79 4.37 0.10
C LYS A 111 -16.98 5.66 0.01
N TRP A 112 -17.40 6.68 0.76
CA TRP A 112 -16.62 7.89 1.02
C TRP A 112 -15.48 7.55 1.99
N LEU A 113 -14.35 8.24 1.82
CA LEU A 113 -13.20 8.28 2.71
C LEU A 113 -12.98 9.73 3.07
N ASP A 114 -12.64 9.94 4.33
CA ASP A 114 -12.29 11.25 4.85
C ASP A 114 -10.82 11.58 4.53
N ILE A 115 -10.43 12.82 4.81
CA ILE A 115 -9.03 13.26 4.72
C ILE A 115 -8.18 12.44 5.70
N GLY A 116 -7.11 11.80 5.22
CA GLY A 116 -6.40 10.77 5.98
C GLY A 116 -5.46 9.88 5.15
N TYR A 117 -4.93 8.84 5.80
CA TYR A 117 -3.92 7.92 5.25
C TYR A 117 -4.48 6.50 5.12
N TYR A 118 -4.41 5.94 3.91
CA TYR A 118 -4.99 4.65 3.58
C TYR A 118 -3.98 3.71 2.92
N LYS A 119 -4.11 2.41 3.19
CA LYS A 119 -3.30 1.37 2.56
C LYS A 119 -4.19 0.55 1.63
N ILE A 120 -3.74 0.40 0.39
CA ILE A 120 -4.43 -0.38 -0.64
C ILE A 120 -3.55 -1.57 -1.00
N ALA A 121 -4.02 -2.78 -0.68
CA ALA A 121 -3.42 -4.00 -1.15
C ALA A 121 -3.65 -4.20 -2.65
N ILE A 122 -2.63 -4.67 -3.36
CA ILE A 122 -2.70 -5.15 -4.74
C ILE A 122 -2.67 -6.68 -4.69
N ARG A 123 -3.64 -7.36 -5.29
CA ARG A 123 -3.73 -8.83 -5.32
C ARG A 123 -3.98 -9.32 -6.74
N LEU A 124 -3.75 -10.61 -7.00
CA LEU A 124 -4.15 -11.23 -8.27
C LEU A 124 -5.65 -11.56 -8.22
N ALA A 125 -6.41 -10.98 -9.15
CA ALA A 125 -7.85 -11.25 -9.28
C ALA A 125 -8.09 -12.50 -10.15
N PRO A 126 -9.00 -13.42 -9.79
CA PRO A 126 -9.36 -14.56 -10.63
C PRO A 126 -10.14 -14.13 -11.90
N PRO A 127 -9.83 -14.65 -13.10
CA PRO A 127 -8.66 -15.47 -13.45
C PRO A 127 -7.38 -14.63 -13.50
N GLY A 128 -6.27 -15.18 -12.99
CA GLY A 128 -5.07 -14.46 -12.51
C GLY A 128 -4.28 -13.52 -13.43
N LYS A 129 -4.80 -13.13 -14.61
CA LYS A 129 -4.22 -12.14 -15.54
C LYS A 129 -4.52 -10.68 -15.17
N TYR A 130 -5.23 -10.45 -14.07
CA TYR A 130 -5.61 -9.13 -13.61
C TYR A 130 -5.13 -8.89 -12.18
N ILE A 131 -4.93 -7.62 -11.84
CA ILE A 131 -4.79 -7.16 -10.46
C ILE A 131 -6.12 -6.60 -9.94
N GLU A 132 -6.44 -6.88 -8.68
CA GLU A 132 -7.43 -6.14 -7.91
C GLU A 132 -6.72 -5.23 -6.90
N PHE A 133 -7.39 -4.14 -6.57
CA PHE A 133 -7.04 -3.32 -5.42
C PHE A 133 -8.00 -3.67 -4.27
N VAL A 134 -7.53 -3.61 -3.03
CA VAL A 134 -8.35 -3.88 -1.84
C VAL A 134 -7.89 -2.95 -0.71
N MET A 135 -8.81 -2.13 -0.20
CA MET A 135 -8.59 -1.30 0.98
C MET A 135 -8.37 -2.16 2.22
N LEU A 136 -7.35 -1.83 3.01
CA LEU A 136 -6.96 -2.52 4.26
C LEU A 136 -7.47 -1.80 5.51
#